data_AF-A0A3E2NHJ7-F1
#
_entry.id   AF-A0A3E2NHJ7-F1
#
_cell.length_a   1.000
_cell.length_b   1.000
_cell.length_c   1.000
_cell.angle_alpha   90.00
_cell.angle_beta   90.00
_cell.angle_gamma   90.00
#
_symmetry.space_group_name_H-M   'P 1'
#
loop_
_entity.id
_entity.type
_entity.pdbx_description
1 polymer ?
#
loop_
_entity_poly.entity_id
_entity_poly.type
_entity_poly.pdbx_seq_one_letter_code
_entity_poly.pdbx_strand_id
1 'polypeptide(L)'
;MKSYEKYIPLNQEKQVDSYYILNDAVQYVEDHIKETISAEEIAAACNYSVSNLKYLFHKVFQYGMMEYVNRRKISEAACRLIKTQESVCQVAFYYGFSSQEVFTRAFYKIWQETPGVYRKKRHFFGLYPRQEFICDECGVFRRRYDLTGLAEELNARDCSAVVCFDIVGIRFIKTCYGKDAGEAAALHALQRLEEFLGGDCSIYRLAGDKFAVNLGGAGYYSARNETLKVLEANGTSFTFKGNEISLSMFAGVCQITAGAITSKQLFDSLNFTIETAHKRLFRSFTGPDGFQTLKLRCDDASGLYKGEVSHVYRESHMGIHGFACRIPCEETNYFFSVDDETEPVRWKTSENEYHLFFPDGEDWYRKTVFTSSKEVLRDHYYIIRNLHRQKDQCLTFTLLYLEIMCSADGRVITLNGGELKEALHEGIISKKEYRKIVNTGKSILNRIEKKRE
;
A
#
# COMPACT_ATOMS: atom_id res chain seq x y z
N MET A 1 -8.64 6.64 12.59
CA MET A 1 -8.44 5.22 12.94
C MET A 1 -8.96 4.40 11.76
N LYS A 2 -8.19 4.35 10.67
CA LYS A 2 -7.54 3.15 10.12
C LYS A 2 -7.54 3.12 8.59
N SER A 3 -6.48 2.56 8.01
CA SER A 3 -6.52 1.97 6.67
C SER A 3 -6.25 0.47 6.78
N TYR A 4 -7.25 -0.35 6.44
CA TYR A 4 -7.14 -1.81 6.46
C TYR A 4 -7.03 -2.38 5.06
N GLU A 5 -6.21 -3.41 4.94
CA GLU A 5 -6.21 -4.27 3.78
C GLU A 5 -7.52 -5.08 3.71
N LYS A 6 -8.36 -4.71 2.73
CA LYS A 6 -9.42 -5.48 2.07
C LYS A 6 -10.55 -6.05 2.95
N TYR A 7 -11.71 -5.40 2.82
CA TYR A 7 -13.03 -5.98 3.04
C TYR A 7 -13.31 -7.16 2.08
N ILE A 8 -13.51 -8.37 2.59
CA ILE A 8 -13.90 -9.55 1.81
C ILE A 8 -15.28 -10.02 2.28
N PRO A 9 -16.36 -9.83 1.50
CA PRO A 9 -17.68 -10.31 1.89
C PRO A 9 -17.80 -11.83 1.67
N LEU A 10 -18.11 -12.55 2.75
CA LEU A 10 -18.68 -13.91 2.80
C LEU A 10 -19.77 -13.88 3.88
N ASN A 11 -20.90 -14.58 3.66
CA ASN A 11 -22.08 -14.55 4.53
C ASN A 11 -21.77 -14.62 6.05
N GLN A 12 -22.50 -13.80 6.83
CA GLN A 12 -22.14 -13.30 8.16
C GLN A 12 -21.88 -14.37 9.26
N GLU A 13 -22.47 -15.56 9.20
CA GLU A 13 -22.20 -16.62 10.19
C GLU A 13 -20.97 -17.48 9.84
N LYS A 14 -20.80 -17.86 8.57
CA LYS A 14 -19.64 -18.66 8.11
C LYS A 14 -18.31 -17.91 8.18
N GLN A 15 -18.36 -16.58 8.29
CA GLN A 15 -17.18 -15.72 8.27
C GLN A 15 -16.36 -15.86 9.55
N VAL A 16 -17.02 -15.88 10.70
CA VAL A 16 -16.40 -15.97 12.03
C VAL A 16 -15.58 -17.25 12.16
N ASP A 17 -16.18 -18.40 11.83
CA ASP A 17 -15.52 -19.72 11.88
C ASP A 17 -14.32 -19.80 10.92
N SER A 18 -14.44 -19.25 9.71
CA SER A 18 -13.37 -19.29 8.71
C SER A 18 -12.10 -18.56 9.16
N TYR A 19 -12.23 -17.51 9.97
CA TYR A 19 -11.08 -16.77 10.49
C TYR A 19 -10.42 -17.46 11.68
N TYR A 20 -11.21 -18.07 12.57
CA TYR A 20 -10.64 -18.91 13.64
C TYR A 20 -9.85 -20.07 13.04
N ILE A 21 -10.40 -20.75 12.03
CA ILE A 21 -9.69 -21.80 11.28
C ILE A 21 -8.39 -21.28 10.67
N LEU A 22 -8.39 -20.08 10.08
CA LEU A 22 -7.17 -19.48 9.53
C LEU A 22 -6.15 -19.12 10.61
N ASN A 23 -6.60 -18.64 11.77
CA ASN A 23 -5.74 -18.34 12.89
C ASN A 23 -5.08 -19.61 13.42
N ASP A 24 -5.84 -20.69 13.59
CA ASP A 24 -5.33 -21.99 14.02
C ASP A 24 -4.34 -22.56 12.99
N ALA A 25 -4.64 -22.43 11.70
CA ALA A 25 -3.74 -22.87 10.63
C ALA A 25 -2.43 -22.08 10.64
N VAL A 26 -2.49 -20.75 10.82
CA VAL A 26 -1.29 -19.92 10.94
C VAL A 26 -0.51 -20.31 12.19
N GLN A 27 -1.17 -20.47 13.34
CA GLN A 27 -0.51 -20.87 14.58
C GLN A 27 0.22 -22.21 14.42
N TYR A 28 -0.44 -23.21 13.84
CA TYR A 28 0.18 -24.51 13.54
C TYR A 28 1.44 -24.36 12.67
N VAL A 29 1.39 -23.52 11.64
CA VAL A 29 2.54 -23.25 10.77
C VAL A 29 3.70 -22.59 11.55
N GLU A 30 3.42 -21.63 12.42
CA GLU A 30 4.45 -20.97 13.22
C GLU A 30 5.11 -21.95 14.22
N ASP A 31 4.32 -22.82 14.85
CA ASP A 31 4.80 -23.83 15.81
C ASP A 31 5.69 -24.89 15.13
N HIS A 32 5.39 -25.23 13.88
CA HIS A 32 6.11 -26.26 13.10
C HIS A 32 6.98 -25.66 11.99
N ILE A 33 7.37 -24.38 12.09
CA ILE A 33 8.05 -23.65 11.01
C ILE A 33 9.42 -24.26 10.62
N LYS A 34 10.02 -25.04 11.51
CA LYS A 34 11.32 -25.71 11.31
C LYS A 34 11.18 -27.08 10.63
N GLU A 35 9.97 -27.60 10.56
CA GLU A 35 9.68 -28.96 10.12
C GLU A 35 9.20 -29.00 8.67
N THR A 36 9.27 -30.16 8.03
CA THR A 36 8.67 -30.34 6.71
C THR A 36 7.17 -30.63 6.87
N ILE A 37 6.35 -29.58 6.77
CA ILE A 37 4.90 -29.69 6.90
C ILE A 37 4.19 -29.77 5.52
N SER A 38 3.17 -30.60 5.45
CA SER A 38 2.29 -30.82 4.30
C SER A 38 0.99 -30.03 4.40
N ALA A 39 0.27 -29.93 3.29
CA ALA A 39 -1.04 -29.27 3.26
C ALA A 39 -2.09 -30.06 4.06
N GLU A 40 -1.92 -31.38 4.09
CA GLU A 40 -2.76 -32.36 4.76
C GLU A 40 -2.62 -32.24 6.28
N GLU A 41 -1.40 -32.10 6.79
CA GLU A 41 -1.13 -31.91 8.22
C GLU A 41 -1.72 -30.60 8.76
N ILE A 42 -1.54 -29.49 8.04
CA ILE A 42 -2.11 -28.19 8.45
C ILE A 42 -3.65 -28.28 8.49
N ALA A 43 -4.26 -28.92 7.48
CA ALA A 43 -5.71 -29.06 7.43
C ALA A 43 -6.26 -29.98 8.52
N ALA A 44 -5.55 -31.08 8.82
CA ALA A 44 -5.89 -32.00 9.90
C ALA A 44 -5.81 -31.31 11.27
N ALA A 45 -4.78 -30.49 11.51
CA ALA A 45 -4.62 -29.73 12.76
C ALA A 45 -5.80 -28.78 13.04
N CYS A 46 -6.44 -28.26 11.99
CA CYS A 46 -7.60 -27.37 12.09
C CYS A 46 -8.95 -28.09 11.96
N ASN A 47 -8.97 -29.43 11.88
CA ASN A 47 -10.18 -30.23 11.58
C ASN A 47 -10.94 -29.72 10.35
N TYR A 48 -10.22 -29.33 9.30
CA TYR A 48 -10.78 -28.70 8.11
C TYR A 48 -10.36 -29.42 6.83
N SER A 49 -11.16 -29.30 5.77
CA SER A 49 -10.79 -29.93 4.49
C SER A 49 -9.62 -29.18 3.84
N VAL A 50 -8.66 -29.92 3.27
CA VAL A 50 -7.50 -29.36 2.56
C VAL A 50 -7.93 -28.38 1.46
N SER A 51 -8.94 -28.74 0.66
CA SER A 51 -9.43 -27.91 -0.45
C SER A 51 -10.01 -26.58 0.03
N ASN A 52 -10.86 -26.59 1.07
CA ASN A 52 -11.42 -25.36 1.60
C ASN A 52 -10.34 -24.52 2.29
N LEU A 53 -9.37 -25.13 2.98
CA LEU A 53 -8.28 -24.39 3.59
C LEU A 53 -7.40 -23.70 2.53
N LYS A 54 -7.04 -24.42 1.46
CA LYS A 54 -6.33 -23.85 0.31
C LYS A 54 -7.09 -22.67 -0.31
N TYR A 55 -8.41 -22.78 -0.42
CA TYR A 55 -9.27 -21.70 -0.89
C TYR A 55 -9.28 -20.50 0.08
N LEU A 56 -9.40 -20.73 1.39
CA LEU A 56 -9.33 -19.68 2.41
C LEU A 56 -7.99 -18.94 2.37
N PHE A 57 -6.87 -19.65 2.24
CA PHE A 57 -5.54 -19.04 2.11
C PHE A 57 -5.45 -18.17 0.85
N HIS A 58 -5.84 -18.67 -0.32
CA HIS A 58 -5.87 -17.87 -1.54
C HIS A 58 -6.78 -16.66 -1.40
N LYS A 59 -7.92 -16.81 -0.73
CA LYS A 59 -8.86 -15.72 -0.54
C LYS A 59 -8.31 -14.62 0.36
N VAL A 60 -7.68 -14.98 1.48
CA VAL A 60 -7.23 -14.03 2.50
C VAL A 60 -5.83 -13.49 2.22
N PHE A 61 -4.88 -14.37 1.92
CA PHE A 61 -3.49 -13.98 1.67
C PHE A 61 -3.21 -13.68 0.20
N GLN A 62 -4.11 -14.07 -0.71
CA GLN A 62 -3.92 -13.88 -2.15
C GLN A 62 -2.70 -14.65 -2.69
N TYR A 63 -2.35 -15.75 -2.02
CA TYR A 63 -1.39 -16.77 -2.43
C TYR A 63 -1.73 -18.09 -1.73
N GLY A 64 -1.14 -19.20 -2.20
CA GLY A 64 -1.46 -20.53 -1.68
C GLY A 64 -0.95 -20.78 -0.27
N MET A 65 -1.57 -21.74 0.41
CA MET A 65 -1.19 -22.16 1.77
C MET A 65 0.29 -22.55 1.88
N MET A 66 0.80 -23.39 0.95
CA MET A 66 2.22 -23.76 0.97
C MET A 66 3.15 -22.61 0.58
N GLU A 67 2.64 -21.61 -0.15
CA GLU A 67 3.39 -20.39 -0.41
C GLU A 67 3.50 -19.52 0.84
N TYR A 68 2.46 -19.44 1.67
CA TYR A 68 2.52 -18.82 2.99
C TYR A 68 3.62 -19.45 3.85
N VAL A 69 3.61 -20.79 3.97
CA VAL A 69 4.60 -21.56 4.74
C VAL A 69 6.02 -21.23 4.25
N ASN A 70 6.27 -21.31 2.95
CA ASN A 70 7.59 -21.04 2.39
C ASN A 70 8.05 -19.59 2.63
N ARG A 71 7.14 -18.61 2.52
CA ARG A 71 7.46 -17.19 2.77
C ARG A 71 7.83 -16.95 4.24
N ARG A 72 7.12 -17.59 5.17
CA ARG A 72 7.45 -17.55 6.61
C ARG A 72 8.79 -18.22 6.91
N LYS A 73 9.02 -19.42 6.40
CA LYS A 73 10.29 -20.15 6.55
C LYS A 73 11.50 -19.34 6.07
N ILE A 74 11.40 -18.75 4.86
CA ILE A 74 12.48 -17.94 4.31
C ILE A 74 12.71 -16.65 5.11
N SER A 75 11.66 -16.06 5.68
CA SER A 75 11.79 -14.88 6.54
C SER A 75 12.49 -15.20 7.86
N GLU A 76 12.15 -16.32 8.50
CA GLU A 76 12.86 -16.80 9.70
C GLU A 76 14.30 -17.21 9.39
N ALA A 77 14.53 -17.88 8.26
CA ALA A 77 15.86 -18.23 7.80
C ALA A 77 16.73 -17.00 7.55
N ALA A 78 16.17 -15.94 6.96
CA ALA A 78 16.87 -14.66 6.79
C ALA A 78 17.30 -14.06 8.12
N CYS A 79 16.42 -14.09 9.14
CA CYS A 79 16.76 -13.67 10.51
C CYS A 79 17.95 -14.47 11.07
N ARG A 80 17.88 -15.80 10.96
CA ARG A 80 18.91 -16.70 11.47
C ARG A 80 20.25 -16.53 10.74
N LEU A 81 20.22 -16.30 9.42
CA LEU A 81 21.42 -16.04 8.62
C LEU A 81 22.18 -14.79 9.07
N ILE A 82 21.48 -13.77 9.56
CA ILE A 82 22.07 -12.52 10.05
C ILE A 82 22.52 -12.67 11.51
N LYS A 83 21.70 -13.30 12.36
CA LYS A 83 21.96 -13.41 13.81
C LYS A 83 22.98 -14.48 14.20
N THR A 84 23.38 -15.36 13.28
CA THR A 84 24.27 -16.50 13.58
C THR A 84 25.40 -16.63 12.55
N GLN A 85 26.43 -17.40 12.90
CA GLN A 85 27.54 -17.75 12.00
C GLN A 85 27.35 -19.10 11.29
N GLU A 86 26.15 -19.69 11.39
CA GLU A 86 25.86 -20.97 10.74
C GLU A 86 26.04 -20.87 9.22
N SER A 87 26.49 -21.92 8.55
CA SER A 87 26.57 -21.96 7.10
C SER A 87 25.19 -21.86 6.45
N VAL A 88 25.13 -21.42 5.19
CA VAL A 88 23.88 -21.39 4.41
C VAL A 88 23.22 -22.77 4.37
N CYS A 89 24.04 -23.82 4.26
CA CYS A 89 23.62 -25.23 4.30
C CYS A 89 22.96 -25.61 5.64
N GLN A 90 23.57 -25.26 6.76
CA GLN A 90 23.02 -25.52 8.09
C GLN A 90 21.68 -24.82 8.29
N VAL A 91 21.56 -23.55 7.91
CA VAL A 91 20.29 -22.82 8.00
C VAL A 91 19.23 -23.44 7.10
N ALA A 92 19.58 -23.86 5.88
CA ALA A 92 18.66 -24.55 4.99
C ALA A 92 18.08 -25.81 5.64
N PHE A 93 18.92 -26.69 6.19
CA PHE A 93 18.47 -27.90 6.88
C PHE A 93 17.69 -27.60 8.16
N TYR A 94 18.07 -26.57 8.91
CA TYR A 94 17.37 -26.16 10.14
C TYR A 94 15.90 -25.80 9.90
N TYR A 95 15.56 -25.26 8.72
CA TYR A 95 14.18 -24.93 8.33
C TYR A 95 13.51 -26.01 7.44
N GLY A 96 14.08 -27.21 7.39
CA GLY A 96 13.49 -28.36 6.71
C GLY A 96 13.59 -28.32 5.18
N PHE A 97 14.57 -27.60 4.61
CA PHE A 97 14.84 -27.69 3.18
C PHE A 97 15.66 -28.96 2.87
N SER A 98 15.33 -29.65 1.78
CA SER A 98 16.01 -30.90 1.39
C SER A 98 17.45 -30.71 0.89
N SER A 99 17.81 -29.49 0.50
CA SER A 99 19.14 -29.14 -0.02
C SER A 99 19.37 -27.63 0.01
N GLN A 100 20.65 -27.23 -0.02
CA GLN A 100 21.05 -25.82 -0.09
C GLN A 100 20.58 -25.16 -1.40
N GLU A 101 20.52 -25.91 -2.51
CA GLU A 101 20.11 -25.43 -3.82
C GLU A 101 18.61 -25.10 -3.86
N VAL A 102 17.77 -25.91 -3.23
CA VAL A 102 16.33 -25.61 -3.09
C VAL A 102 16.13 -24.38 -2.22
N PHE A 103 16.83 -24.31 -1.08
CA PHE A 103 16.79 -23.14 -0.20
C PHE A 103 17.23 -21.87 -0.93
N THR A 104 18.38 -21.91 -1.61
CA THR A 104 18.95 -20.76 -2.31
C THR A 104 18.01 -20.23 -3.40
N ARG A 105 17.36 -21.12 -4.17
CA ARG A 105 16.35 -20.72 -5.17
C ARG A 105 15.12 -20.08 -4.54
N ALA A 106 14.60 -20.67 -3.46
CA ALA A 106 13.46 -20.12 -2.73
C ALA A 106 13.79 -18.75 -2.09
N PHE A 107 14.99 -18.62 -1.53
CA PHE A 107 15.51 -17.39 -0.95
C PHE A 107 15.65 -16.30 -2.01
N TYR A 108 16.29 -16.60 -3.14
CA TYR A 108 16.47 -15.66 -4.24
C TYR A 108 15.13 -15.17 -4.81
N LYS A 109 14.14 -16.05 -4.95
CA LYS A 109 12.80 -15.67 -5.42
C LYS A 109 12.14 -14.61 -4.55
N ILE A 110 12.41 -14.62 -3.24
CA ILE A 110 11.82 -13.69 -2.28
C ILE A 110 12.66 -12.43 -2.10
N TRP A 111 13.97 -12.60 -1.88
CA TRP A 111 14.88 -11.52 -1.51
C TRP A 111 15.59 -10.85 -2.69
N GLN A 112 15.45 -11.41 -3.90
CA GLN A 112 16.16 -11.00 -5.11
C GLN A 112 17.70 -11.02 -4.99
N GLU A 113 18.21 -11.71 -3.96
CA GLU A 113 19.63 -11.86 -3.63
C GLU A 113 19.89 -13.27 -3.10
N THR A 114 21.13 -13.74 -3.17
CA THR A 114 21.49 -15.06 -2.61
C THR A 114 21.67 -14.98 -1.08
N PRO A 115 21.47 -16.09 -0.33
CA PRO A 115 21.66 -16.11 1.12
C PRO A 115 23.03 -15.59 1.59
N GLY A 116 24.09 -15.91 0.84
CA GLY A 116 25.45 -15.50 1.16
C GLY A 116 25.69 -13.99 0.94
N VAL A 117 25.06 -13.40 -0.08
CA VAL A 117 25.10 -11.94 -0.30
C VAL A 117 24.28 -11.24 0.77
N TYR A 118 23.09 -11.75 1.05
CA TYR A 118 22.16 -11.23 2.05
C TYR A 118 22.83 -11.12 3.43
N ARG A 119 23.54 -12.17 3.87
CA ARG A 119 24.27 -12.15 5.16
C ARG A 119 25.28 -11.01 5.30
N LYS A 120 25.99 -10.66 4.22
CA LYS A 120 27.13 -9.73 4.30
C LYS A 120 26.71 -8.26 4.37
N LYS A 121 25.46 -7.95 4.03
CA LYS A 121 25.05 -6.58 3.66
C LYS A 121 23.90 -6.02 4.48
N ARG A 122 23.31 -6.78 5.41
CA ARG A 122 21.95 -6.50 5.87
C ARG A 122 21.77 -6.38 7.39
N HIS A 123 20.96 -5.40 7.80
CA HIS A 123 20.25 -5.36 9.08
C HIS A 123 18.91 -6.07 8.90
N PHE A 124 18.58 -7.01 9.78
CA PHE A 124 17.41 -7.85 9.56
C PHE A 124 16.10 -7.04 9.63
N PHE A 125 15.24 -7.24 8.63
CA PHE A 125 13.84 -6.85 8.67
C PHE A 125 12.94 -8.02 8.25
N GLY A 126 11.78 -8.13 8.89
CA GLY A 126 10.81 -9.18 8.56
C GLY A 126 10.02 -8.84 7.29
N LEU A 127 10.41 -9.39 6.13
CA LEU A 127 9.67 -9.16 4.87
C LEU A 127 8.28 -9.79 4.90
N TYR A 128 8.15 -10.99 5.46
CA TYR A 128 6.88 -11.66 5.74
C TYR A 128 6.77 -11.98 7.23
N PRO A 129 6.45 -11.02 8.10
CA PRO A 129 6.24 -11.27 9.52
C PRO A 129 5.08 -12.24 9.74
N ARG A 130 5.03 -12.81 10.94
CA ARG A 130 3.85 -13.53 11.43
C ARG A 130 2.60 -12.66 11.27
N GLN A 131 1.50 -13.27 10.86
CA GLN A 131 0.21 -12.60 10.75
C GLN A 131 -0.69 -12.98 11.92
N GLU A 132 -1.41 -11.99 12.44
CA GLU A 132 -2.41 -12.14 13.49
C GLU A 132 -3.81 -11.84 12.93
N PHE A 133 -4.79 -12.62 13.40
CA PHE A 133 -6.21 -12.39 13.11
C PHE A 133 -6.93 -11.97 14.37
N ILE A 134 -7.64 -10.84 14.31
CA ILE A 134 -8.31 -10.23 15.47
C ILE A 134 -9.74 -9.93 15.08
N CYS A 135 -10.69 -10.37 15.91
CA CYS A 135 -12.06 -9.92 15.84
C CYS A 135 -12.19 -8.65 16.69
N ASP A 136 -12.65 -7.54 16.09
CA ASP A 136 -12.91 -6.33 16.86
C ASP A 136 -14.27 -6.37 17.59
N GLU A 137 -14.54 -5.34 18.37
CA GLU A 137 -15.78 -5.17 19.15
C GLU A 137 -17.06 -5.14 18.29
N CYS A 138 -16.93 -4.91 16.98
CA CYS A 138 -18.03 -4.92 16.01
C CYS A 138 -18.19 -6.29 15.31
N GLY A 139 -17.44 -7.32 15.71
CA GLY A 139 -17.45 -8.62 15.06
C GLY A 139 -16.70 -8.64 13.72
N VAL A 140 -15.92 -7.59 13.42
CA VAL A 140 -15.15 -7.50 12.17
C VAL A 140 -13.77 -8.10 12.39
N PHE A 141 -13.49 -9.16 11.64
CA PHE A 141 -12.17 -9.75 11.61
C PHE A 141 -11.19 -8.90 10.81
N ARG A 142 -10.04 -8.68 11.42
CA ARG A 142 -8.96 -7.86 10.91
C ARG A 142 -7.68 -8.67 10.95
N ARG A 143 -6.84 -8.43 9.96
CA ARG A 143 -5.52 -9.04 9.85
C ARG A 143 -4.47 -7.96 10.07
N ARG A 144 -3.44 -8.27 10.84
CA ARG A 144 -2.27 -7.42 11.01
C ARG A 144 -1.00 -8.26 11.06
N TYR A 145 0.14 -7.62 10.87
CA TYR A 145 1.41 -8.26 11.22
C TYR A 145 1.62 -8.21 12.72
N ASP A 146 2.31 -9.22 13.24
CA ASP A 146 2.73 -9.29 14.64
C ASP A 146 3.67 -8.12 14.95
N LEU A 147 3.35 -7.38 16.02
CA LEU A 147 4.12 -6.23 16.51
C LEU A 147 4.72 -6.49 17.90
N THR A 148 4.69 -7.74 18.38
CA THR A 148 5.17 -8.10 19.71
C THR A 148 6.63 -7.69 19.90
N GLY A 149 7.50 -7.96 18.93
CA GLY A 149 8.91 -7.56 18.99
C GLY A 149 9.10 -6.04 19.09
N LEU A 150 8.33 -5.25 18.33
CA LEU A 150 8.36 -3.79 18.43
C LEU A 150 7.86 -3.31 19.80
N ALA A 151 6.78 -3.90 20.31
CA ALA A 151 6.25 -3.55 21.63
C ALA A 151 7.26 -3.85 22.75
N GLU A 152 7.97 -4.98 22.68
CA GLU A 152 9.04 -5.36 23.61
C GLU A 152 10.19 -4.36 23.56
N GLU A 153 10.68 -4.01 22.36
CA GLU A 153 11.77 -3.03 22.20
C GLU A 153 11.40 -1.64 22.75
N LEU A 154 10.16 -1.19 22.51
CA LEU A 154 9.68 0.10 22.98
C LEU A 154 9.48 0.12 24.50
N ASN A 155 8.95 -0.97 25.08
CA ASN A 155 8.78 -1.08 26.53
C ASN A 155 10.11 -1.23 27.28
N ALA A 156 11.18 -1.65 26.60
CA ALA A 156 12.52 -1.76 27.17
C ALA A 156 13.28 -0.41 27.28
N ARG A 157 12.71 0.70 26.80
CA ARG A 157 13.35 2.03 26.77
C ARG A 157 12.40 3.11 27.27
N ASP A 158 12.88 4.08 28.05
CA ASP A 158 12.05 5.16 28.59
C ASP A 158 11.26 5.95 27.53
N CYS A 159 11.88 6.18 26.37
CA CYS A 159 11.26 6.82 25.22
C CYS A 159 11.97 6.38 23.95
N SER A 160 11.20 6.14 22.88
CA SER A 160 11.74 5.87 21.56
C SER A 160 11.02 6.68 20.49
N ALA A 161 11.76 7.18 19.51
CA ALA A 161 11.17 7.75 18.31
C ALA A 161 10.90 6.65 17.29
N VAL A 162 9.66 6.60 16.80
CA VAL A 162 9.21 5.67 15.77
C VAL A 162 8.82 6.46 14.53
N VAL A 163 9.36 6.05 13.39
CA VAL A 163 9.02 6.62 12.08
C VAL A 163 8.13 5.63 11.34
N CYS A 164 6.95 6.07 10.92
CA CYS A 164 6.00 5.27 10.18
C CYS A 164 6.00 5.69 8.71
N PHE A 165 6.35 4.79 7.80
CA PHE A 165 6.37 5.01 6.36
C PHE A 165 5.18 4.33 5.67
N ASP A 166 4.69 4.92 4.58
CA ASP A 166 3.69 4.33 3.70
C ASP A 166 4.03 4.58 2.23
N ILE A 167 3.84 3.57 1.38
CA ILE A 167 4.12 3.66 -0.06
C ILE A 167 3.03 4.45 -0.76
N VAL A 168 3.44 5.51 -1.45
CA VAL A 168 2.56 6.32 -2.29
C VAL A 168 2.12 5.48 -3.49
N GLY A 169 0.80 5.27 -3.62
CA GLY A 169 0.24 4.66 -4.82
C GLY A 169 0.48 3.16 -4.96
N ILE A 170 0.69 2.42 -3.88
CA ILE A 170 0.89 0.95 -3.95
C ILE A 170 -0.23 0.21 -4.72
N ARG A 171 -1.47 0.70 -4.64
CA ARG A 171 -2.62 0.09 -5.33
C ARG A 171 -2.49 0.20 -6.82
N PHE A 172 -2.00 1.35 -7.28
CA PHE A 172 -1.72 1.59 -8.68
C PHE A 172 -0.68 0.58 -9.17
N ILE A 173 0.40 0.36 -8.40
CA ILE A 173 1.42 -0.65 -8.70
C ILE A 173 0.79 -2.06 -8.79
N LYS A 174 0.06 -2.47 -7.74
CA LYS A 174 -0.62 -3.79 -7.67
C LYS A 174 -1.59 -4.02 -8.82
N THR A 175 -2.24 -2.95 -9.28
CA THR A 175 -3.25 -3.01 -10.34
C THR A 175 -2.63 -3.12 -11.72
N CYS A 176 -1.63 -2.29 -12.02
CA CYS A 176 -1.05 -2.21 -13.35
C CYS A 176 -0.03 -3.32 -13.60
N TYR A 177 0.77 -3.64 -12.59
CA TYR A 177 1.91 -4.56 -12.73
C TYR A 177 1.68 -5.89 -12.00
N GLY A 178 0.49 -6.05 -11.40
CA GLY A 178 0.09 -7.24 -10.68
C GLY A 178 0.52 -7.23 -9.21
N LYS A 179 -0.05 -8.15 -8.42
CA LYS A 179 0.21 -8.25 -6.97
C LYS A 179 1.70 -8.42 -6.66
N ASP A 180 2.41 -9.22 -7.45
CA ASP A 180 3.84 -9.46 -7.29
C ASP A 180 4.68 -8.17 -7.40
N ALA A 181 4.25 -7.20 -8.22
CA ALA A 181 4.89 -5.90 -8.30
C ALA A 181 4.68 -5.09 -7.02
N GLY A 182 3.53 -5.24 -6.35
CA GLY A 182 3.29 -4.65 -5.05
C GLY A 182 4.16 -5.26 -3.95
N GLU A 183 4.44 -6.56 -4.01
CA GLU A 183 5.39 -7.21 -3.10
C GLU A 183 6.82 -6.77 -3.39
N ALA A 184 7.20 -6.63 -4.66
CA ALA A 184 8.49 -6.08 -5.06
C ALA A 184 8.66 -4.63 -4.59
N ALA A 185 7.63 -3.78 -4.72
CA ALA A 185 7.64 -2.42 -4.21
C ALA A 185 7.85 -2.37 -2.69
N ALA A 186 7.22 -3.29 -1.94
CA ALA A 186 7.42 -3.40 -0.50
C ALA A 186 8.83 -3.86 -0.13
N LEU A 187 9.41 -4.82 -0.87
CA LEU A 187 10.80 -5.23 -0.69
C LEU A 187 11.76 -4.05 -0.95
N HIS A 188 11.59 -3.33 -2.05
CA HIS A 188 12.43 -2.17 -2.39
C HIS A 188 12.27 -1.01 -1.38
N ALA A 189 11.08 -0.82 -0.83
CA ALA A 189 10.85 0.13 0.26
C ALA A 189 11.65 -0.25 1.50
N LEU A 190 11.60 -1.52 1.93
CA LEU A 190 12.36 -2.00 3.08
C LEU A 190 13.88 -1.94 2.85
N GLN A 191 14.35 -2.29 1.64
CA GLN A 191 15.76 -2.16 1.27
C GLN A 191 16.22 -0.70 1.31
N ARG A 192 15.38 0.25 0.85
CA ARG A 192 15.66 1.69 0.96
C ARG A 192 15.73 2.12 2.43
N LEU A 193 14.77 1.68 3.26
CA LEU A 193 14.80 2.00 4.69
C LEU A 193 16.10 1.53 5.33
N GLU A 194 16.52 0.29 5.05
CA GLU A 194 17.78 -0.25 5.56
C GLU A 194 19.03 0.44 5.02
N GLU A 195 19.04 0.86 3.75
CA GLU A 195 20.19 1.53 3.15
C GLU A 195 20.44 2.92 3.77
N PHE A 196 19.36 3.66 4.03
CA PHE A 196 19.44 5.05 4.50
C PHE A 196 19.39 5.18 6.02
N LEU A 197 18.80 4.20 6.74
CA LEU A 197 18.70 4.20 8.19
C LEU A 197 19.80 3.31 8.77
N GLY A 198 20.70 3.89 9.55
CA GLY A 198 21.89 3.21 10.09
C GLY A 198 21.61 2.03 11.02
N GLY A 199 22.67 1.37 11.47
CA GLY A 199 22.59 0.02 12.04
C GLY A 199 21.95 -0.17 13.42
N ASP A 200 21.61 0.90 14.13
CA ASP A 200 20.94 0.87 15.44
C ASP A 200 19.40 1.01 15.33
N CYS A 201 18.82 0.68 14.17
CA CYS A 201 17.38 0.71 13.97
C CYS A 201 16.77 -0.68 13.76
N SER A 202 15.52 -0.83 14.19
CA SER A 202 14.71 -2.03 13.93
C SER A 202 13.55 -1.68 12.99
N ILE A 203 13.43 -2.42 11.89
CA ILE A 203 12.42 -2.18 10.85
C ILE A 203 11.33 -3.25 10.94
N TYR A 204 10.08 -2.79 11.03
CA TYR A 204 8.88 -3.60 11.15
C TYR A 204 7.92 -3.31 10.00
N ARG A 205 7.30 -4.36 9.45
CA ARG A 205 6.24 -4.22 8.45
C ARG A 205 4.89 -4.20 9.17
N LEU A 206 4.14 -3.10 9.04
CA LEU A 206 2.84 -2.91 9.70
C LEU A 206 1.68 -3.45 8.83
N ALA A 207 1.80 -3.26 7.52
CA ALA A 207 0.84 -3.73 6.52
C ALA A 207 1.55 -4.01 5.18
N GLY A 208 0.81 -4.36 4.14
CA GLY A 208 1.39 -4.62 2.83
C GLY A 208 2.22 -3.47 2.26
N ASP A 209 1.90 -2.23 2.65
CA ASP A 209 2.47 -0.96 2.17
C ASP A 209 3.03 -0.05 3.27
N LYS A 210 2.89 -0.43 4.55
CA LYS A 210 3.25 0.38 5.70
C LYS A 210 4.35 -0.24 6.53
N PHE A 211 5.23 0.60 7.04
CA PHE A 211 6.40 0.19 7.81
C PHE A 211 6.56 1.08 9.04
N ALA A 212 7.08 0.52 10.12
CA ALA A 212 7.54 1.26 11.29
C ALA A 212 9.02 1.02 11.47
N VAL A 213 9.76 2.08 11.76
CA VAL A 213 11.17 2.01 12.10
C VAL A 213 11.36 2.56 13.50
N ASN A 214 11.81 1.70 14.40
CA ASN A 214 12.25 2.10 15.72
C ASN A 214 13.69 2.60 15.60
N LEU A 215 13.89 3.92 15.74
CA LEU A 215 15.22 4.54 15.75
C LEU A 215 15.85 4.54 17.16
N GLY A 216 15.27 3.73 18.06
CA GLY A 216 15.73 3.62 19.43
C GLY A 216 15.50 4.90 20.23
N GLY A 217 16.44 5.23 21.11
CA GLY A 217 16.39 6.38 22.02
C GLY A 217 16.63 7.73 21.32
N ALA A 218 16.59 7.76 19.98
CA ALA A 218 16.65 8.99 19.23
C ALA A 218 15.51 9.93 19.64
N GLY A 219 15.83 11.22 19.79
CA GLY A 219 14.82 12.26 19.93
C GLY A 219 14.08 12.53 18.62
N TYR A 220 12.93 13.20 18.69
CA TYR A 220 12.10 13.55 17.53
C TYR A 220 12.90 14.19 16.39
N TYR A 221 13.74 15.19 16.69
CA TYR A 221 14.54 15.91 15.68
C TYR A 221 15.54 15.00 14.94
N SER A 222 16.17 14.07 15.65
CA SER A 222 17.07 13.11 15.03
C SER A 222 16.29 12.18 14.09
N ALA A 223 15.16 11.64 14.58
CA ALA A 223 14.29 10.79 13.79
C ALA A 223 13.75 11.48 12.53
N ARG A 224 13.38 12.77 12.65
CA ARG A 224 12.98 13.61 11.53
C ARG A 224 14.07 13.73 10.47
N ASN A 225 15.31 14.00 10.87
CA ASN A 225 16.41 14.14 9.93
C ASN A 225 16.74 12.83 9.22
N GLU A 226 16.73 11.69 9.93
CA GLU A 226 16.87 10.37 9.29
C GLU A 226 15.71 10.07 8.33
N THR A 227 14.49 10.48 8.67
CA THR A 227 13.32 10.38 7.79
C THR A 227 13.53 11.13 6.48
N LEU A 228 14.06 12.36 6.54
CA LEU A 228 14.28 13.19 5.35
C LEU A 228 15.26 12.52 4.37
N LYS A 229 16.35 11.91 4.87
CA LYS A 229 17.31 11.17 4.02
C LYS A 229 16.64 10.05 3.21
N VAL A 230 15.73 9.30 3.83
CA VAL A 230 14.95 8.26 3.13
C VAL A 230 14.06 8.86 2.04
N LEU A 231 13.41 9.98 2.36
CA LEU A 231 12.43 10.63 1.47
C LEU A 231 13.10 11.36 0.29
N GLU A 232 14.35 11.81 0.43
CA GLU A 232 15.15 12.39 -0.65
C GLU A 232 15.32 11.43 -1.84
N ALA A 233 15.29 10.11 -1.59
CA ALA A 233 15.33 9.09 -2.63
C ALA A 233 13.96 8.82 -3.31
N ASN A 234 12.91 9.57 -2.98
CA ASN A 234 11.62 9.44 -3.66
C ASN A 234 11.72 9.72 -5.16
N GLY A 235 10.97 8.96 -5.95
CA GLY A 235 11.03 9.03 -7.42
C GLY A 235 12.07 8.10 -8.04
N THR A 236 12.99 7.53 -7.25
CA THR A 236 13.88 6.48 -7.75
C THR A 236 13.07 5.23 -8.15
N SER A 237 13.42 4.66 -9.30
CA SER A 237 12.69 3.53 -9.88
C SER A 237 13.38 2.20 -9.61
N PHE A 238 12.59 1.13 -9.60
CA PHE A 238 13.09 -0.24 -9.65
C PHE A 238 12.51 -0.96 -10.87
N THR A 239 13.24 -1.96 -11.38
CA THR A 239 12.80 -2.74 -12.53
C THR A 239 11.99 -3.95 -12.09
N PHE A 240 10.80 -4.14 -12.67
CA PHE A 240 9.96 -5.31 -12.46
C PHE A 240 9.40 -5.84 -13.79
N LYS A 241 9.79 -7.07 -14.15
CA LYS A 241 9.40 -7.73 -15.42
C LYS A 241 9.59 -6.82 -16.64
N GLY A 242 10.72 -6.11 -16.70
CA GLY A 242 11.06 -5.18 -17.79
C GLY A 242 10.40 -3.80 -17.72
N ASN A 243 9.56 -3.52 -16.72
CA ASN A 243 8.96 -2.19 -16.50
C ASN A 243 9.74 -1.44 -15.43
N GLU A 244 9.96 -0.14 -15.63
CA GLU A 244 10.45 0.74 -14.57
C GLU A 244 9.28 1.28 -13.73
N ILE A 245 9.36 1.07 -12.42
CA ILE A 245 8.33 1.47 -11.47
C ILE A 245 8.96 2.44 -10.48
N SER A 246 8.52 3.70 -10.50
CA SER A 246 8.91 4.73 -9.53
C SER A 246 8.39 4.36 -8.13
N LEU A 247 9.28 4.41 -7.13
CA LEU A 247 8.95 4.16 -5.73
C LEU A 247 9.07 5.45 -4.91
N SER A 248 7.98 5.84 -4.28
CA SER A 248 7.92 6.98 -3.36
C SER A 248 7.16 6.62 -2.09
N MET A 249 7.55 7.23 -0.99
CA MET A 249 6.93 7.06 0.33
C MET A 249 6.60 8.42 0.95
N PHE A 250 5.73 8.41 1.96
CA PHE A 250 5.59 9.49 2.92
C PHE A 250 5.76 8.93 4.32
N ALA A 251 6.02 9.80 5.31
CA ALA A 251 6.36 9.34 6.65
C ALA A 251 5.86 10.25 7.77
N GLY A 252 5.39 9.66 8.86
CA GLY A 252 5.09 10.37 10.10
C GLY A 252 6.05 9.95 11.21
N VAL A 253 6.43 10.89 12.07
CA VAL A 253 7.28 10.63 13.24
C VAL A 253 6.44 10.76 14.50
N CYS A 254 6.56 9.80 15.42
CA CYS A 254 5.97 9.88 16.76
C CYS A 254 6.98 9.47 17.83
N GLN A 255 6.77 9.97 19.05
CA GLN A 255 7.49 9.50 20.23
C GLN A 255 6.57 8.57 21.01
N ILE A 256 7.12 7.43 21.42
CA ILE A 256 6.44 6.45 22.25
C ILE A 256 7.24 6.34 23.55
N THR A 257 6.61 6.77 24.65
CA THR A 257 7.17 6.66 26.00
C THR A 257 6.89 5.26 26.55
N ALA A 258 7.85 4.66 27.25
CA ALA A 258 7.64 3.38 27.93
C ALA A 258 6.49 3.50 28.92
N GLY A 259 5.53 2.60 28.76
CA GLY A 259 4.36 2.52 29.62
C GLY A 259 3.53 1.33 29.21
N ALA A 260 4.04 0.11 29.48
CA ALA A 260 3.35 -1.17 29.24
C ALA A 260 2.41 -1.16 28.01
N ILE A 261 2.91 -0.64 26.88
CA ILE A 261 2.03 -0.35 25.75
C ILE A 261 1.55 -1.68 25.17
N THR A 262 0.24 -1.85 25.12
CA THR A 262 -0.35 -3.05 24.52
C THR A 262 -0.20 -3.01 23.00
N SER A 263 -0.19 -4.18 22.34
CA SER A 263 -0.14 -4.25 20.88
C SER A 263 -1.31 -3.52 20.20
N LYS A 264 -2.47 -3.39 20.87
CA LYS A 264 -3.62 -2.58 20.39
C LYS A 264 -3.29 -1.09 20.43
N GLN A 265 -2.84 -0.58 21.58
CA GLN A 265 -2.46 0.83 21.73
C GLN A 265 -1.32 1.22 20.79
N LEU A 266 -0.29 0.37 20.68
CA LEU A 266 0.82 0.58 19.76
C LEU A 266 0.33 0.70 18.31
N PHE A 267 -0.48 -0.27 17.86
CA PHE A 267 -1.05 -0.24 16.52
C PHE A 267 -1.86 1.03 16.27
N ASP A 268 -2.70 1.45 17.22
CA ASP A 268 -3.54 2.64 17.08
C ASP A 268 -2.70 3.91 16.99
N SER A 269 -1.64 4.04 17.80
CA SER A 269 -0.68 5.15 17.73
C SER A 269 0.03 5.21 16.39
N LEU A 270 0.58 4.10 15.90
CA LEU A 270 1.31 4.06 14.62
C LEU A 270 0.40 4.41 13.44
N ASN A 271 -0.85 3.91 13.42
CA ASN A 271 -1.80 4.25 12.36
C ASN A 271 -2.21 5.73 12.41
N PHE A 272 -2.44 6.26 13.60
CA PHE A 272 -2.74 7.68 13.75
C PHE A 272 -1.61 8.57 13.21
N THR A 273 -0.36 8.17 13.44
CA THR A 273 0.83 8.83 12.89
C THR A 273 0.83 8.82 11.35
N ILE A 274 0.54 7.68 10.73
CA ILE A 274 0.46 7.55 9.26
C ILE A 274 -0.68 8.39 8.69
N GLU A 275 -1.88 8.31 9.29
CA GLU A 275 -3.06 9.08 8.85
C GLU A 275 -2.82 10.58 8.92
N THR A 276 -2.16 11.04 9.98
CA THR A 276 -1.82 12.46 10.15
C THR A 276 -0.79 12.89 9.11
N ALA A 277 0.24 12.07 8.88
CA ALA A 277 1.24 12.33 7.84
C ALA A 277 0.59 12.40 6.45
N HIS A 278 -0.30 11.48 6.11
CA HIS A 278 -0.95 11.44 4.80
C HIS A 278 -1.64 12.76 4.42
N LYS A 279 -2.18 13.51 5.40
CA LYS A 279 -2.81 14.82 5.17
C LYS A 279 -1.83 15.87 4.65
N ARG A 280 -0.53 15.73 4.95
CA ARG A 280 0.56 16.59 4.48
C ARG A 280 1.05 16.24 3.07
N LEU A 281 0.56 15.14 2.48
CA LEU A 281 0.88 14.77 1.12
C LEU A 281 0.03 15.56 0.12
N PHE A 282 0.69 16.38 -0.69
CA PHE A 282 0.06 17.22 -1.69
C PHE A 282 0.58 16.90 -3.09
N ARG A 283 -0.30 17.04 -4.08
CA ARG A 283 0.06 16.93 -5.50
C ARG A 283 -0.29 18.24 -6.19
N SER A 284 0.70 18.85 -6.84
CA SER A 284 0.41 19.88 -7.83
C SER A 284 1.15 19.68 -9.12
N PHE A 285 0.53 20.23 -10.14
CA PHE A 285 1.14 20.55 -11.40
C PHE A 285 0.96 22.05 -11.64
N THR A 286 2.00 22.67 -12.18
CA THR A 286 1.99 24.03 -12.72
C THR A 286 2.64 23.93 -14.10
N GLY A 287 1.96 24.42 -15.13
CA GLY A 287 2.44 24.37 -16.51
C GLY A 287 3.65 25.27 -16.75
N PRO A 288 4.34 25.09 -17.89
CA PRO A 288 5.56 25.82 -18.24
C PRO A 288 5.37 27.34 -18.30
N ASP A 289 4.15 27.79 -18.57
CA ASP A 289 3.76 29.19 -18.60
C ASP A 289 3.40 29.77 -17.21
N GLY A 290 3.35 28.94 -16.17
CA GLY A 290 2.98 29.31 -14.80
C GLY A 290 1.47 29.47 -14.58
N PHE A 291 0.65 29.38 -15.62
CA PHE A 291 -0.77 29.71 -15.56
C PHE A 291 -1.65 28.47 -15.42
N GLN A 292 -1.36 27.42 -16.19
CA GLN A 292 -2.09 26.17 -16.06
C GLN A 292 -1.72 25.48 -14.74
N THR A 293 -2.71 25.07 -13.95
CA THR A 293 -2.47 24.39 -12.68
C THR A 293 -3.47 23.26 -12.49
N LEU A 294 -2.99 22.19 -11.87
CA LEU A 294 -3.82 21.14 -11.29
C LEU A 294 -3.35 20.97 -9.85
N LYS A 295 -4.26 21.11 -8.89
CA LYS A 295 -3.97 20.92 -7.47
C LYS A 295 -4.90 19.87 -6.91
N LEU A 296 -4.35 18.89 -6.21
CA LEU A 296 -5.10 17.91 -5.43
C LEU A 296 -4.59 17.96 -3.99
N ARG A 297 -5.45 18.39 -3.06
CA ARG A 297 -5.13 18.45 -1.63
C ARG A 297 -6.11 17.63 -0.81
N CYS A 298 -5.64 16.96 0.23
CA CYS A 298 -6.52 16.36 1.21
C CYS A 298 -7.23 17.48 2.00
N ASP A 299 -8.53 17.34 2.25
CA ASP A 299 -9.30 18.24 3.10
C ASP A 299 -9.35 17.67 4.52
N ASP A 300 -8.78 18.36 5.50
CA ASP A 300 -8.60 17.81 6.86
C ASP A 300 -9.89 17.41 7.57
N ALA A 301 -10.99 18.11 7.28
CA ALA A 301 -12.29 17.88 7.89
C ALA A 301 -12.99 16.64 7.31
N SER A 302 -12.91 16.43 5.99
CA SER A 302 -13.58 15.31 5.32
C SER A 302 -12.68 14.12 5.01
N GLY A 303 -11.36 14.28 5.05
CA GLY A 303 -10.40 13.29 4.57
C GLY A 303 -10.43 13.05 3.05
N LEU A 304 -11.22 13.83 2.30
CA LEU A 304 -11.38 13.70 0.85
C LEU A 304 -10.46 14.66 0.11
N TYR A 305 -10.05 14.29 -1.10
CA TYR A 305 -9.24 15.17 -1.93
C TYR A 305 -10.10 16.25 -2.60
N LYS A 306 -9.75 17.51 -2.41
CA LYS A 306 -10.26 18.65 -3.17
C LYS A 306 -9.34 18.92 -4.35
N GLY A 307 -9.94 19.04 -5.52
CA GLY A 307 -9.29 19.32 -6.77
C GLY A 307 -9.59 20.71 -7.31
N GLU A 308 -8.59 21.31 -7.94
CA GLU A 308 -8.68 22.57 -8.68
C GLU A 308 -7.91 22.39 -10.00
N VAL A 309 -8.53 22.77 -11.11
CA VAL A 309 -7.89 22.77 -12.44
C VAL A 309 -8.18 24.09 -13.14
N SER A 310 -7.14 24.78 -13.58
CA SER A 310 -7.26 26.05 -14.32
C SER A 310 -7.15 25.84 -15.83
N HIS A 311 -7.54 26.86 -16.59
CA HIS A 311 -7.41 26.92 -18.06
C HIS A 311 -8.14 25.79 -18.79
N VAL A 312 -9.35 25.44 -18.32
CA VAL A 312 -10.17 24.44 -19.00
C VAL A 312 -10.79 25.01 -20.28
N TYR A 313 -10.80 24.22 -21.35
CA TYR A 313 -11.45 24.57 -22.61
C TYR A 313 -12.64 23.65 -22.89
N ARG A 314 -13.52 24.06 -23.80
CA ARG A 314 -14.66 23.23 -24.22
C ARG A 314 -14.19 22.16 -25.18
N GLU A 315 -14.61 20.92 -24.94
CA GLU A 315 -14.32 19.79 -25.81
C GLU A 315 -15.55 18.88 -25.89
N SER A 316 -15.60 18.07 -26.95
CA SER A 316 -16.59 17.01 -27.10
C SER A 316 -15.87 15.69 -27.13
N HIS A 317 -16.28 14.76 -26.27
CA HIS A 317 -15.71 13.42 -26.22
C HIS A 317 -16.83 12.38 -26.24
N MET A 318 -16.79 11.46 -27.21
CA MET A 318 -17.83 10.45 -27.43
C MET A 318 -19.25 11.02 -27.49
N GLY A 319 -19.44 12.15 -28.19
CA GLY A 319 -20.74 12.80 -28.30
C GLY A 319 -21.24 13.51 -27.04
N ILE A 320 -20.45 13.51 -25.96
CA ILE A 320 -20.75 14.25 -24.74
C ILE A 320 -19.90 15.53 -24.74
N HIS A 321 -20.55 16.67 -24.54
CA HIS A 321 -19.85 17.94 -24.36
C HIS A 321 -19.36 18.08 -22.92
N GLY A 322 -18.23 18.76 -22.74
CA GLY A 322 -17.66 18.96 -21.42
C GLY A 322 -16.55 19.98 -21.42
N PHE A 323 -15.84 20.02 -20.30
CA PHE A 323 -14.60 20.77 -20.13
C PHE A 323 -13.41 19.84 -20.17
N ALA A 324 -12.34 20.29 -20.80
CA ALA A 324 -11.11 19.53 -20.94
C ALA A 324 -9.90 20.36 -20.53
N CYS A 325 -8.86 19.65 -20.11
CA CYS A 325 -7.56 20.25 -19.79
C CYS A 325 -6.46 19.24 -20.14
N ARG A 326 -5.52 19.66 -20.97
CA ARG A 326 -4.30 18.88 -21.23
C ARG A 326 -3.22 19.33 -20.28
N ILE A 327 -2.72 18.38 -19.50
CA ILE A 327 -1.56 18.56 -18.64
C ILE A 327 -0.37 18.03 -19.46
N PRO A 328 0.47 18.92 -20.04
CA PRO A 328 1.60 18.51 -20.86
C PRO A 328 2.58 17.62 -20.09
N CYS A 329 3.53 17.06 -20.81
CA CYS A 329 4.65 16.23 -20.33
C CYS A 329 5.62 16.99 -19.40
N GLU A 330 5.09 17.71 -18.42
CA GLU A 330 5.83 18.39 -17.38
C GLU A 330 5.17 18.03 -16.04
N GLU A 331 5.82 17.15 -15.29
CA GLU A 331 5.94 17.25 -13.83
C GLU A 331 4.67 17.45 -12.98
N THR A 332 3.95 16.35 -12.67
CA THR A 332 3.20 16.33 -11.40
C THR A 332 4.22 16.25 -10.26
N ASN A 333 4.36 17.34 -9.54
CA ASN A 333 5.20 17.46 -8.36
C ASN A 333 4.41 16.95 -7.15
N TYR A 334 4.99 15.98 -6.47
CA TYR A 334 4.56 15.61 -5.13
C TYR A 334 5.34 16.44 -4.14
N PHE A 335 4.63 16.90 -3.11
CA PHE A 335 5.20 17.61 -2.00
C PHE A 335 4.80 16.90 -0.73
N PHE A 336 5.77 16.73 0.16
CA PHE A 336 5.52 16.16 1.47
C PHE A 336 6.39 16.84 2.51
N SER A 337 5.77 17.36 3.56
CA SER A 337 6.47 17.83 4.75
C SER A 337 6.29 16.83 5.88
N VAL A 338 7.39 16.51 6.57
CA VAL A 338 7.37 15.60 7.72
C VAL A 338 6.62 16.25 8.88
N ASP A 339 6.80 17.55 9.07
CA ASP A 339 6.16 18.41 10.06
C ASP A 339 6.01 19.84 9.54
N ASP A 340 5.52 20.75 10.38
CA ASP A 340 5.27 22.14 9.99
C ASP A 340 6.55 23.00 9.97
N GLU A 341 7.68 22.45 10.40
CA GLU A 341 8.98 23.14 10.48
C GLU A 341 9.93 22.76 9.34
N THR A 342 9.62 21.70 8.59
CA THR A 342 10.48 21.18 7.53
C THR A 342 10.07 21.65 6.15
N GLU A 343 11.08 22.00 5.34
CA GLU A 343 10.86 22.25 3.93
C GLU A 343 10.26 21.01 3.25
N PRO A 344 9.24 21.16 2.38
CA PRO A 344 8.63 20.02 1.72
C PRO A 344 9.64 19.29 0.81
N VAL A 345 9.78 17.98 1.00
CA VAL A 345 10.46 17.10 0.05
C VAL A 345 9.64 17.06 -1.24
N ARG A 346 10.34 17.22 -2.37
CA ARG A 346 9.72 17.26 -3.71
C ARG A 346 10.23 16.13 -4.56
N TRP A 347 9.32 15.41 -5.21
CA TRP A 347 9.69 14.43 -6.24
C TRP A 347 8.66 14.41 -7.37
N LYS A 348 9.08 13.88 -8.50
CA LYS A 348 8.28 13.80 -9.74
C LYS A 348 7.85 12.37 -9.95
N THR A 349 6.68 12.16 -10.55
CA THR A 349 6.24 10.82 -11.00
C THR A 349 5.99 10.85 -12.51
N SER A 350 6.64 9.93 -13.23
CA SER A 350 6.55 9.61 -14.68
C SER A 350 6.34 10.76 -15.67
N GLU A 351 7.14 10.80 -16.73
CA GLU A 351 7.10 11.73 -17.87
C GLU A 351 5.88 11.55 -18.80
N ASN A 352 4.72 11.16 -18.28
CA ASN A 352 3.54 10.90 -19.12
C ASN A 352 2.65 12.14 -19.20
N GLU A 353 2.24 12.51 -20.42
CA GLU A 353 1.19 13.50 -20.66
C GLU A 353 -0.17 12.96 -20.15
N TYR A 354 -1.02 13.86 -19.64
CA TYR A 354 -2.38 13.50 -19.23
C TYR A 354 -3.43 14.44 -19.81
N HIS A 355 -4.58 13.88 -20.15
CA HIS A 355 -5.74 14.64 -20.58
C HIS A 355 -6.92 14.43 -19.63
N LEU A 356 -7.40 15.51 -19.04
CA LEU A 356 -8.57 15.53 -18.17
C LEU A 356 -9.80 15.93 -18.96
N PHE A 357 -10.90 15.20 -18.80
CA PHE A 357 -12.20 15.50 -19.41
C PHE A 357 -13.33 15.39 -18.38
N PHE A 358 -14.05 16.48 -18.18
CA PHE A 358 -15.16 16.67 -17.25
C PHE A 358 -16.47 16.82 -18.07
N PRO A 359 -17.27 15.77 -18.22
CA PRO A 359 -18.49 15.83 -19.02
C PRO A 359 -19.58 16.68 -18.35
N ASP A 360 -20.39 17.37 -19.16
CA ASP A 360 -21.49 18.21 -18.66
C ASP A 360 -22.58 17.38 -17.97
N GLY A 361 -23.00 17.83 -16.79
CA GLY A 361 -24.08 17.19 -16.02
C GLY A 361 -23.70 15.86 -15.36
N GLU A 362 -22.42 15.48 -15.40
CA GLU A 362 -21.92 14.22 -14.87
C GLU A 362 -21.07 14.42 -13.61
N ASP A 363 -21.17 13.48 -12.67
CA ASP A 363 -20.43 13.48 -11.40
C ASP A 363 -19.14 12.63 -11.49
N TRP A 364 -18.41 12.73 -12.59
CA TRP A 364 -17.14 12.06 -12.80
C TRP A 364 -16.27 12.83 -13.80
N TYR A 365 -14.96 12.58 -13.79
CA TYR A 365 -14.07 13.01 -14.87
C TYR A 365 -13.18 11.87 -15.30
N ARG A 366 -12.70 11.94 -16.55
CA ARG A 366 -11.73 11.00 -17.08
C ARG A 366 -10.34 11.62 -17.13
N LYS A 367 -9.32 10.87 -16.72
CA LYS A 367 -7.90 11.15 -16.93
C LYS A 367 -7.33 10.10 -17.89
N THR A 368 -7.04 10.51 -19.12
CA THR A 368 -6.31 9.68 -20.09
C THR A 368 -4.81 9.88 -19.88
N VAL A 369 -4.05 8.79 -19.81
CA VAL A 369 -2.60 8.78 -19.67
C VAL A 369 -1.99 8.37 -21.00
N PHE A 370 -1.02 9.14 -21.49
CA PHE A 370 -0.31 8.85 -22.74
C PHE A 370 1.11 8.37 -22.48
N THR A 371 1.65 7.57 -23.40
CA THR A 371 3.07 7.27 -23.49
C THR A 371 3.85 8.49 -24.01
N SER A 372 5.18 8.44 -23.95
CA SER A 372 6.05 9.43 -24.62
C SER A 372 5.83 9.48 -26.14
N SER A 373 5.39 8.37 -26.76
CA SER A 373 4.98 8.28 -28.16
C SER A 373 3.55 8.77 -28.44
N LYS A 374 2.85 9.35 -27.44
CA LYS A 374 1.46 9.83 -27.51
C LYS A 374 0.39 8.75 -27.75
N GLU A 375 0.72 7.49 -27.47
CA GLU A 375 -0.25 6.41 -27.47
C GLU A 375 -1.02 6.38 -26.15
N VAL A 376 -2.29 5.99 -26.17
CA VAL A 376 -3.08 5.87 -24.93
C VAL A 376 -2.56 4.68 -24.14
N LEU A 377 -1.97 4.95 -22.97
CA LEU A 377 -1.54 3.94 -22.03
C LEU A 377 -2.72 3.38 -21.22
N ARG A 378 -3.63 4.26 -20.79
CA ARG A 378 -4.84 3.93 -20.03
C ARG A 378 -5.76 5.14 -19.83
N ASP A 379 -7.01 4.85 -19.48
CA ASP A 379 -7.98 5.80 -18.97
C ASP A 379 -8.29 5.53 -17.49
N HIS A 380 -8.36 6.58 -16.69
CA HIS A 380 -8.91 6.56 -15.34
C HIS A 380 -10.20 7.36 -15.28
N TYR A 381 -11.20 6.86 -14.58
CA TYR A 381 -12.46 7.54 -14.34
C TYR A 381 -12.61 7.74 -12.84
N TYR A 382 -12.62 9.00 -12.43
CA TYR A 382 -12.75 9.41 -11.04
C TYR A 382 -14.14 9.95 -10.78
N ILE A 383 -14.79 9.44 -9.74
CA ILE A 383 -16.09 9.95 -9.32
C ILE A 383 -15.86 11.20 -8.47
N ILE A 384 -16.66 12.24 -8.71
CA ILE A 384 -16.54 13.53 -8.04
C ILE A 384 -17.89 14.03 -7.52
N ARG A 385 -17.84 15.06 -6.67
CA ARG A 385 -18.99 15.91 -6.33
C ARG A 385 -18.57 17.36 -6.28
N ASN A 386 -19.56 18.25 -6.17
CA ASN A 386 -19.36 19.69 -6.03
C ASN A 386 -18.48 20.23 -7.17
N LEU A 387 -18.72 19.75 -8.40
CA LEU A 387 -18.06 20.29 -9.58
C LEU A 387 -18.59 21.71 -9.81
N HIS A 388 -17.75 22.70 -9.56
CA HIS A 388 -18.09 24.10 -9.69
C HIS A 388 -17.15 24.78 -10.66
N ARG A 389 -17.72 25.60 -11.55
CA ARG A 389 -16.95 26.50 -12.40
C ARG A 389 -16.74 27.81 -11.66
N GLN A 390 -15.47 28.20 -11.50
CA GLN A 390 -15.09 29.51 -11.01
C GLN A 390 -14.93 30.50 -12.16
N LYS A 391 -14.72 31.79 -11.82
CA LYS A 391 -14.27 32.79 -12.79
C LYS A 391 -12.94 32.33 -13.40
N ASP A 392 -12.64 32.76 -14.63
CA ASP A 392 -11.36 32.49 -15.31
C ASP A 392 -11.08 31.03 -15.72
N GLN A 393 -12.11 30.31 -16.21
CA GLN A 393 -11.95 28.94 -16.75
C GLN A 393 -11.31 27.94 -15.75
N CYS A 394 -11.60 28.12 -14.47
CA CYS A 394 -11.19 27.20 -13.42
C CYS A 394 -12.35 26.28 -12.99
N LEU A 395 -12.07 25.01 -12.74
CA LEU A 395 -13.00 24.06 -12.14
C LEU A 395 -12.49 23.63 -10.77
N THR A 396 -13.39 23.57 -9.79
CA THR A 396 -13.14 22.93 -8.50
C THR A 396 -14.05 21.73 -8.33
N PHE A 397 -13.56 20.70 -7.63
CA PHE A 397 -14.29 19.47 -7.38
C PHE A 397 -13.81 18.78 -6.11
N THR A 398 -14.59 17.83 -5.60
CA THR A 398 -14.16 16.91 -4.55
C THR A 398 -14.12 15.50 -5.11
N LEU A 399 -12.96 14.84 -5.04
CA LEU A 399 -12.79 13.44 -5.37
C LEU A 399 -13.51 12.57 -4.35
N LEU A 400 -14.25 11.60 -4.86
CA LEU A 400 -14.91 10.58 -4.07
C LEU A 400 -14.17 9.24 -4.21
N TYR A 401 -14.48 8.34 -3.29
CA TYR A 401 -14.02 6.96 -3.36
C TYR A 401 -14.59 6.28 -4.60
N LEU A 402 -13.91 5.23 -5.07
CA LEU A 402 -14.14 4.50 -6.31
C LEU A 402 -13.52 5.16 -7.56
N GLU A 403 -12.57 4.45 -8.15
CA GLU A 403 -11.89 4.83 -9.39
C GLU A 403 -12.00 3.65 -10.35
N ILE A 404 -12.29 3.90 -11.62
CA ILE A 404 -12.34 2.84 -12.65
C ILE A 404 -11.18 3.07 -13.61
N MET A 405 -10.35 2.06 -13.81
CA MET A 405 -9.23 2.10 -14.75
C MET A 405 -9.51 1.18 -15.93
N CYS A 406 -9.28 1.68 -17.15
CA CYS A 406 -9.25 0.89 -18.38
C CYS A 406 -7.82 0.93 -18.93
N SER A 407 -7.14 -0.22 -18.99
CA SER A 407 -5.82 -0.33 -19.61
C SER A 407 -5.90 -0.31 -21.14
N ALA A 408 -4.76 -0.05 -21.79
CA ALA A 408 -4.63 -0.07 -23.26
C ALA A 408 -5.12 -1.39 -23.90
N ASP A 409 -4.89 -2.53 -23.25
CA ASP A 409 -5.34 -3.85 -23.72
C ASP A 409 -6.81 -4.15 -23.39
N GLY A 410 -7.56 -3.17 -22.88
CA GLY A 410 -8.98 -3.31 -22.59
C GLY A 410 -9.30 -4.08 -21.31
N ARG A 411 -8.41 -4.20 -20.32
CA ARG A 411 -8.85 -4.67 -18.99
C ARG A 411 -9.51 -3.52 -18.23
N VAL A 412 -10.65 -3.79 -17.61
CA VAL A 412 -11.36 -2.84 -16.74
C VAL A 412 -11.22 -3.26 -15.30
N ILE A 413 -10.81 -2.35 -14.43
CA ILE A 413 -10.56 -2.61 -13.02
C ILE A 413 -11.18 -1.51 -12.18
N THR A 414 -12.00 -1.90 -11.21
CA THR A 414 -12.54 -0.99 -10.19
C THR A 414 -11.64 -0.98 -8.97
N LEU A 415 -11.17 0.21 -8.61
CA LEU A 415 -10.31 0.52 -7.48
C LEU A 415 -11.11 1.14 -6.34
N ASN A 416 -10.54 1.14 -5.13
CA ASN A 416 -11.05 1.87 -3.96
C ASN A 416 -12.45 1.45 -3.46
N GLY A 417 -12.98 0.31 -3.91
CA GLY A 417 -14.26 -0.22 -3.41
C GLY A 417 -14.24 -0.65 -1.94
N GLY A 418 -13.05 -0.98 -1.39
CA GLY A 418 -12.86 -1.22 0.04
C GLY A 418 -12.99 0.06 0.85
N GLU A 419 -12.22 1.10 0.50
CA GLU A 419 -12.31 2.43 1.12
C GLU A 419 -13.70 3.03 1.02
N LEU A 420 -14.41 2.82 -0.09
CA LEU A 420 -15.78 3.30 -0.23
C LEU A 420 -16.70 2.72 0.87
N LYS A 421 -16.51 1.45 1.25
CA LYS A 421 -17.25 0.81 2.34
C LYS A 421 -16.77 1.29 3.70
N GLU A 422 -15.47 1.49 3.87
CA GLU A 422 -14.87 2.02 5.11
C GLU A 422 -15.36 3.45 5.37
N ALA A 423 -15.31 4.33 4.37
CA ALA A 423 -15.82 5.69 4.46
C ALA A 423 -17.32 5.76 4.79
N LEU A 424 -18.11 4.78 4.35
CA LEU A 424 -19.51 4.66 4.76
C LEU A 424 -19.64 4.26 6.24
N HIS A 425 -18.79 3.34 6.71
CA HIS A 425 -18.80 2.88 8.10
C HIS A 425 -18.33 3.99 9.06
N GLU A 426 -17.33 4.77 8.65
CA GLU A 426 -16.78 5.90 9.42
C GLU A 426 -17.65 7.17 9.36
N GLY A 427 -18.72 7.15 8.57
CA GLY A 427 -19.62 8.29 8.43
C GLY A 427 -19.06 9.45 7.59
N ILE A 428 -17.91 9.26 6.92
CA ILE A 428 -17.34 10.23 5.98
C ILE A 428 -18.31 10.49 4.82
N ILE A 429 -19.02 9.45 4.38
CA ILE A 429 -20.08 9.54 3.37
C ILE A 429 -21.39 8.95 3.89
N SER A 430 -22.51 9.50 3.41
CA SER A 430 -23.84 8.98 3.77
C SER A 430 -24.21 7.72 2.98
N LYS A 431 -25.17 6.92 3.48
CA LYS A 431 -25.75 5.78 2.71
C LYS A 431 -26.29 6.20 1.35
N LYS A 432 -26.88 7.40 1.26
CA LYS A 432 -27.39 7.97 -0.01
C LYS A 432 -26.24 8.24 -0.98
N GLU A 433 -25.15 8.79 -0.47
CA GLU A 433 -23.94 9.09 -1.25
C GLU A 433 -23.24 7.82 -1.73
N TYR A 434 -23.08 6.81 -0.85
CA TYR A 434 -22.57 5.51 -1.24
C TYR A 434 -23.33 4.90 -2.43
N ARG A 435 -24.67 4.94 -2.40
CA ARG A 435 -25.49 4.46 -3.52
C ARG A 435 -25.27 5.26 -4.79
N LYS A 436 -25.13 6.59 -4.68
CA LYS A 436 -24.83 7.48 -5.81
C LYS A 436 -23.49 7.09 -6.46
N ILE A 437 -22.44 6.95 -5.66
CA ILE A 437 -21.10 6.57 -6.14
C ILE A 437 -21.14 5.21 -6.86
N VAL A 438 -21.77 4.20 -6.25
CA VAL A 438 -21.88 2.87 -6.87
C VAL A 438 -22.65 2.92 -8.19
N ASN A 439 -23.73 3.68 -8.26
CA ASN A 439 -24.53 3.81 -9.48
C ASN A 439 -23.77 4.58 -10.58
N THR A 440 -23.07 5.66 -10.24
CA THR A 440 -22.19 6.37 -11.19
C THR A 440 -21.11 5.45 -11.72
N GLY A 441 -20.49 4.63 -10.86
CA GLY A 441 -19.51 3.62 -11.27
C GLY A 441 -20.08 2.62 -12.27
N LYS A 442 -21.29 2.10 -12.04
CA LYS A 442 -21.98 1.21 -12.99
C LYS A 442 -22.28 1.89 -14.32
N SER A 443 -22.70 3.16 -14.30
CA SER A 443 -22.94 3.95 -15.52
C SER A 443 -21.68 4.08 -16.36
N ILE A 444 -20.53 4.36 -15.72
CA ILE A 444 -19.22 4.44 -16.39
C ILE A 444 -18.86 3.09 -17.02
N LEU A 445 -18.99 1.98 -16.27
CA LEU A 445 -18.70 0.64 -16.79
C LEU A 445 -19.53 0.31 -18.03
N ASN A 446 -20.84 0.55 -17.98
CA ASN A 446 -21.73 0.31 -19.12
C ASN A 446 -21.32 1.14 -20.36
N ARG A 447 -20.81 2.37 -20.17
CA ARG A 447 -20.31 3.20 -21.28
C ARG A 447 -19.01 2.65 -21.87
N ILE A 448 -18.11 2.15 -21.02
CA ILE A 448 -16.87 1.51 -21.48
C ILE A 448 -17.18 0.24 -22.27
N GLU A 449 -18.14 -0.57 -21.84
CA GLU A 449 -18.56 -1.81 -22.50
C GLU A 449 -19.22 -1.54 -23.86
N LYS A 450 -20.16 -0.60 -23.94
CA LYS A 450 -20.82 -0.19 -25.21
C LYS A 450 -19.86 0.32 -26.29
N LYS A 451 -18.65 0.74 -25.91
CA LYS A 451 -17.61 1.19 -26.86
C LYS A 451 -16.87 0.01 -27.50
N ARG A 452 -16.95 -1.19 -26.91
CA ARG A 452 -16.24 -2.39 -27.37
C ARG A 452 -17.07 -3.23 -28.33
N GLU A 453 -18.39 -3.10 -28.24
CA GLU A 453 -19.34 -3.53 -29.27
C GLU A 453 -19.27 -2.59 -30.46
#